data_AF-A0A7Z7NJ77-F1
#
_entry.id   AF-A0A7Z7NJ77-F1
#
_cell.length_a   1.000
_cell.length_b   1.000
_cell.length_c   1.000
_cell.angle_alpha   90.00
_cell.angle_beta   90.00
_cell.angle_gamma   90.00
#
_symmetry.space_group_name_H-M   'P 1'
#
loop_
_entity.id
_entity.type
_entity.pdbx_description
1 polymer ?
#
loop_
_entity_poly.entity_id
_entity_poly.type
_entity_poly.pdbx_seq_one_letter_code
_entity_poly.pdbx_strand_id
1 'polypeptide(L)' 'MKKESVLTNEFYIFFDEKEESIFIHTIHNGSKDDPIRVRLETLKGMSPEDASKWFGERILLLIPEVRKTIFLIENDGC' A
#
# COMPACT_ATOMS: atom_id res chain seq x y z
N MET A 1 -15.94 -10.67 -20.77
CA MET A 1 -16.27 -9.81 -19.61
C MET A 1 -15.02 -9.03 -19.25
N LYS A 2 -15.04 -7.69 -19.34
CA LYS A 2 -13.99 -6.88 -18.71
C LYS A 2 -14.09 -7.18 -17.21
N LYS A 3 -13.10 -7.88 -16.65
CA LYS A 3 -12.99 -8.05 -15.19
C LYS A 3 -12.71 -6.65 -14.67
N GLU A 4 -13.74 -5.96 -14.20
CA GLU A 4 -13.53 -4.75 -13.40
C GLU A 4 -12.65 -5.18 -12.22
N SER A 5 -11.41 -4.73 -12.23
CA SER A 5 -10.45 -4.99 -11.16
C SER A 5 -10.90 -4.18 -9.95
N VAL A 6 -11.82 -4.74 -9.17
CA VAL A 6 -12.17 -4.19 -7.85
C VAL A 6 -10.99 -4.51 -6.93
N LEU A 7 -9.95 -3.69 -7.03
CA LEU A 7 -8.93 -3.56 -6.01
C LEU A 7 -9.68 -3.13 -4.74
N THR A 8 -9.75 -4.01 -3.74
CA THR A 8 -10.56 -3.71 -2.54
C THR A 8 -9.86 -2.64 -1.70
N ASN A 9 -10.62 -1.87 -0.95
CA ASN A 9 -10.09 -0.88 0.01
C ASN A 9 -9.60 -1.55 1.32
N GLU A 10 -9.40 -2.86 1.31
CA GLU A 10 -9.00 -3.64 2.48
C GLU A 10 -7.53 -4.06 2.37
N PHE A 11 -6.80 -3.84 3.46
CA PHE A 11 -5.38 -4.21 3.56
C PHE A 11 -5.18 -5.15 4.74
N TYR A 12 -4.32 -6.15 4.54
CA TYR A 12 -3.78 -6.95 5.63
C TYR A 12 -2.36 -6.49 5.92
N ILE A 13 -2.16 -5.93 7.11
CA ILE A 13 -0.86 -5.41 7.57
C ILE A 13 -0.39 -6.28 8.73
N PHE A 14 0.87 -6.73 8.67
CA PHE A 14 1.51 -7.40 9.79
C PHE A 14 2.99 -7.04 9.87
N PHE A 15 3.56 -7.21 11.06
CA PHE A 15 4.98 -7.02 11.32
C PHE A 15 5.65 -8.39 11.43
N ASP A 16 6.75 -8.57 10.70
CA ASP A 16 7.64 -9.71 10.83
C ASP A 16 8.87 -9.29 11.64
N GLU A 17 8.97 -9.80 12.86
CA GLU A 17 10.08 -9.56 13.78
C GLU A 17 11.41 -10.11 13.25
N LYS A 18 11.39 -11.25 12.56
CA LYS A 18 12.60 -11.90 12.04
C LYS A 18 13.20 -11.10 10.88
N GLU A 19 12.34 -10.55 10.04
CA GLU A 19 12.75 -9.74 8.89
C GLU A 19 12.83 -8.23 9.19
N GLU A 20 12.56 -7.81 10.43
CA GLU A 20 12.43 -6.41 10.85
C GLU A 20 11.66 -5.58 9.80
N SER A 21 10.51 -6.09 9.36
CA SER A 21 9.76 -5.53 8.23
C SER A 21 8.26 -5.54 8.45
N ILE A 22 7.59 -4.48 8.02
CA ILE A 22 6.13 -4.42 7.91
C ILE A 22 5.74 -4.87 6.51
N PHE A 23 4.80 -5.80 6.42
CA PHE A 23 4.25 -6.29 5.16
C PHE A 23 2.81 -5.83 5.02
N ILE A 24 2.48 -5.30 3.85
CA ILE A 24 1.16 -4.77 3.51
C ILE A 24 0.65 -5.52 2.29
N HIS A 25 -0.39 -6.32 2.46
CA HIS A 25 -1.07 -7.01 1.35
C HIS A 25 -2.34 -6.28 0.97
N THR A 26 -2.56 -6.10 -0.33
CA THR A 26 -3.90 -5.81 -0.86
C THR A 26 -4.72 -7.08 -0.91
N ILE A 27 -6.02 -6.96 -0.69
CA ILE A 27 -6.96 -8.07 -0.83
C ILE A 27 -7.70 -7.89 -2.16
N HIS A 28 -7.70 -8.91 -3.01
CA HIS A 28 -8.44 -8.92 -4.27
C HIS A 28 -9.25 -10.21 -4.36
N ASN A 29 -10.58 -10.10 -4.45
CA ASN A 29 -11.51 -11.23 -4.44
C ASN A 29 -11.25 -12.22 -3.28
N GLY A 30 -10.97 -11.71 -2.07
CA GLY A 30 -10.69 -12.51 -0.88
C GLY A 30 -9.30 -13.17 -0.84
N SER A 31 -8.46 -12.96 -1.86
CA SER A 31 -7.08 -13.45 -1.91
C SER A 31 -6.09 -12.32 -1.65
N LYS A 32 -4.96 -12.62 -1.00
CA LYS A 32 -3.88 -11.65 -0.79
C LYS A 32 -3.00 -11.59 -2.03
N ASP A 33 -2.74 -10.39 -2.54
CA ASP A 33 -1.72 -10.19 -3.58
C ASP A 33 -0.31 -10.15 -2.96
N ASP A 34 0.70 -9.96 -3.82
CA ASP A 34 2.09 -9.77 -3.42
C ASP A 34 2.23 -8.58 -2.45
N PRO A 35 2.93 -8.75 -1.32
CA PRO A 35 3.02 -7.70 -0.33
C PRO A 35 3.98 -6.58 -0.74
N ILE A 36 3.66 -5.38 -0.27
CA ILE A 36 4.64 -4.32 -0.15
C ILE A 36 5.36 -4.47 1.18
N ARG A 37 6.68 -4.56 1.08
CA ARG A 37 7.57 -4.68 2.23
C ARG A 37 8.14 -3.30 2.59
N VAL A 38 7.93 -2.89 3.82
CA VAL A 38 8.55 -1.72 4.44
C VAL A 38 9.56 -2.21 5.47
N ARG A 39 10.85 -2.04 5.19
CA ARG A 39 11.91 -2.42 6.13
C ARG A 39 12.02 -1.37 7.23
N LEU A 40 12.17 -1.80 8.48
CA LEU A 40 12.36 -0.87 9.61
C LEU A 40 13.61 -0.01 9.48
N GLU A 41 14.65 -0.50 8.79
CA GLU A 41 15.85 0.30 8.49
C GLU A 41 15.51 1.61 7.76
N THR A 42 14.50 1.59 6.89
CA THR A 42 14.00 2.79 6.19
C THR A 42 13.42 3.82 7.16
N LEU A 43 12.85 3.37 8.28
CA LEU A 43 12.21 4.23 9.28
C LEU A 43 13.19 4.66 10.39
N LYS A 44 14.26 3.89 10.66
CA LYS A 44 15.22 4.13 11.76
C LYS A 44 15.92 5.50 11.71
N GLY A 45 15.98 6.15 10.54
CA GLY A 45 16.58 7.48 10.37
C GLY A 45 15.59 8.65 10.39
N MET A 46 14.29 8.39 10.54
CA MET A 46 13.24 9.40 10.46
C MET A 46 12.79 9.83 11.87
N SER A 47 12.31 11.07 12.00
CA SER A 47 11.54 11.44 13.18
C SER A 47 10.24 10.62 13.22
N PRO A 48 9.62 10.39 14.40
CA PRO A 48 8.34 9.67 14.48
C PRO A 48 7.25 10.27 13.58
N GLU A 49 7.22 11.60 13.44
CA GLU A 49 6.26 12.30 12.60
C GLU A 49 6.51 12.06 11.11
N ASP A 50 7.77 12.17 10.67
CA ASP A 50 8.15 11.90 9.29
C ASP A 50 7.93 10.43 8.91
N ALA A 51 8.25 9.50 9.82
CA ALA A 51 8.02 8.08 9.60
C ALA A 51 6.52 7.78 9.45
N SER A 52 5.68 8.38 10.31
CA SER A 52 4.22 8.22 10.26
C SER A 52 3.64 8.77 8.97
N LYS A 53 4.11 9.95 8.54
CA LYS A 53 3.68 10.58 7.29
C LYS A 53 4.11 9.75 6.08
N TRP A 54 5.38 9.36 6.03
CA TRP A 54 5.91 8.53 4.93
C TRP A 54 5.15 7.21 4.82
N PHE A 55 4.91 6.52 5.94
CA PHE A 55 4.20 5.25 5.96
C PHE A 55 2.73 5.41 5.53
N GLY A 56 2.05 6.42 6.07
CA GLY A 56 0.67 6.75 5.72
C GLY A 56 0.51 7.07 4.23
N GLU A 57 1.38 7.92 3.67
CA GLU A 57 1.38 8.24 2.24
C GLU A 57 1.54 6.97 1.39
N ARG A 58 2.43 6.04 1.76
CA ARG A 58 2.62 4.79 1.02
C ARG A 58 1.41 3.88 1.07
N ILE A 59 0.71 3.78 2.20
CA ILE A 59 -0.55 3.03 2.29
C ILE A 59 -1.63 3.66 1.40
N LEU A 60 -1.73 5.00 1.39
CA LEU A 60 -2.72 5.71 0.58
C LEU A 60 -2.56 5.44 -0.93
N LEU A 61 -1.32 5.22 -1.41
CA LEU A 61 -1.06 4.84 -2.81
C LEU A 61 -1.63 3.49 -3.20
N LEU A 62 -1.91 2.63 -2.21
CA LEU A 62 -2.44 1.29 -2.45
C LEU A 62 -3.96 1.30 -2.62
N ILE A 63 -4.60 2.39 -2.22
CA ILE A 63 -6.03 2.62 -2.42
C ILE A 63 -6.20 3.20 -3.85
N PRO A 64 -6.78 2.46 -4.79
CA PRO A 64 -6.86 2.88 -6.20
C PRO A 64 -7.59 4.21 -6.38
N GLU A 65 -8.68 4.41 -5.63
CA GLU A 65 -9.49 5.64 -5.69
C GLU A 65 -8.70 6.86 -5.16
N VAL A 66 -7.91 6.67 -4.10
CA VAL A 66 -7.03 7.71 -3.59
C VAL A 66 -5.90 8.00 -4.58
N ARG A 67 -5.33 6.96 -5.20
CA ARG A 67 -4.33 7.11 -6.24
C ARG A 67 -4.87 7.90 -7.45
N LYS A 68 -6.08 7.60 -7.92
CA LYS A 68 -6.76 8.37 -8.99
C LYS A 68 -6.94 9.84 -8.61
N THR A 69 -7.32 10.10 -7.35
CA THR A 69 -7.60 11.46 -6.85
C THR A 69 -6.33 12.29 -6.64
N ILE A 70 -5.27 11.69 -6.08
CA ILE A 70 -4.02 12.40 -5.75
C ILE A 70 -3.11 12.56 -6.97
N PHE A 71 -3.05 11.55 -7.85
CA PHE A 71 -2.09 11.54 -8.95
C PHE A 71 -2.67 12.00 -10.28
N LEU A 72 -3.96 12.38 -10.35
CA LEU A 72 -4.66 12.73 -11.58
C LEU A 72 -4.19 11.83 -12.73
N ILE A 73 -4.22 10.51 -12.51
CA ILE A 73 -3.90 9.56 -13.57
C ILE A 73 -5.08 9.67 -14.53
N GLU A 74 -4.99 10.60 -15.48
CA GLU A 74 -5.85 10.67 -16.63
C GLU A 74 -5.87 9.25 -17.21
N ASN A 75 -7.08 8.70 -17.35
CA ASN A 75 -7.27 7.38 -17.92
C ASN A 75 -6.72 7.38 -19.35
N ASP A 76 -5.44 7.02 -19.51
CA ASP A 76 -4.93 6.54 -20.79
C ASP A 76 -5.58 5.16 -21.01
N GLY A 77 -6.66 5.21 -21.77
CA GLY A 77 -7.55 4.08 -22.02
C GLY A 77 -6.84 2.89 -22.66
N CYS A 78 -7.26 1.71 -22.21
CA CYS A 78 -7.15 0.43 -22.92
C CYS A 78 -8.55 -0.17 -23.12
#